data_AF-A0A7X8ERW0-F1
#
_entry.id   AF-A0A7X8ERW0-F1
#
_cell.length_a   1.000
_cell.length_b   1.000
_cell.length_c   1.000
_cell.angle_alpha   90.00
_cell.angle_beta   90.00
_cell.angle_gamma   90.00
#
_symmetry.space_group_name_H-M   'P 1'
#
loop_
_entity.id
_entity.type
_entity.pdbx_description
1 polymer ?
#
loop_
_entity_poly.entity_id
_entity_poly.type
_entity_poly.pdbx_seq_one_letter_code
_entity_poly.pdbx_strand_id
1 'polypeptide(L)' 'MIYACEGCGFLFYRIGEVVQECPFCEKNHIRSATEEEALRLQKILEQGNSAEVQL' A
#
# COMPACT_ATOMS: atom_id res chain seq x y z
N MET A 1 3.39 8.16 2.60
CA MET A 1 3.97 6.97 3.28
C MET A 1 3.27 5.72 2.78
N ILE A 2 3.96 4.58 2.79
CA ILE A 2 3.37 3.28 2.44
C ILE A 2 2.90 2.60 3.72
N TYR A 3 1.69 2.05 3.68
CA TYR A 3 1.04 1.38 4.79
C TYR A 3 0.75 -0.07 4.42
N ALA A 4 0.75 -0.93 5.43
CA ALA A 4 0.39 -2.33 5.34
C ALA A 4 -0.79 -2.61 6.29
N CYS A 5 -1.80 -3.32 5.79
CA CYS A 5 -2.85 -3.87 6.65
C CYS A 5 -2.44 -5.26 7.15
N GLU A 6 -2.41 -5.46 8.47
CA GLU A 6 -2.07 -6.74 9.07
C GLU A 6 -3.20 -7.76 8.97
N GLY A 7 -4.44 -7.29 8.78
CA GLY A 7 -5.62 -8.15 8.64
C GLY A 7 -5.76 -8.81 7.27
N CYS A 8 -5.47 -8.08 6.19
CA CYS A 8 -5.66 -8.57 4.82
C CYS A 8 -4.39 -8.54 3.95
N GLY A 9 -3.26 -8.03 4.47
CA GLY A 9 -1.99 -7.94 3.75
C GLY A 9 -1.93 -6.85 2.67
N PHE A 10 -2.96 -6.01 2.56
CA PHE A 10 -3.03 -4.96 1.53
C PHE A 10 -1.97 -3.88 1.77
N LEU A 11 -1.19 -3.57 0.73
CA LEU A 11 -0.18 -2.50 0.72
C LEU A 11 -0.69 -1.31 -0.09
N PHE A 12 -0.58 -0.10 0.45
CA PHE A 12 -1.07 1.09 -0.22
C PHE A 12 -0.30 2.34 0.17
N TYR A 13 -0.31 3.32 -0.73
CA TYR A 13 0.32 4.62 -0.52
C TYR A 13 -0.71 5.70 -0.16
N ARG A 14 -0.40 6.53 0.82
CA ARG A 14 -1.17 7.74 1.15
C ARG A 14 -0.25 8.92 1.44
N ILE A 15 -0.65 10.10 0.99
CA ILE A 15 -0.04 11.40 1.31
C ILE A 15 -1.01 12.12 2.26
N GLY A 16 -0.49 12.74 3.32
CA GLY A 16 -1.31 13.54 4.23
C GLY A 16 -1.86 12.76 5.41
N GLU A 17 -3.18 12.86 5.63
CA GLU A 17 -3.93 12.47 6.84
C GLU A 17 -3.56 11.13 7.48
N VAL A 18 -3.85 11.05 8.78
CA VAL A 18 -3.76 9.82 9.58
C VAL A 18 -4.67 8.76 8.97
N VAL A 19 -4.08 7.63 8.58
CA VAL A 19 -4.84 6.50 8.04
C VAL A 19 -5.50 5.76 9.20
N GLN A 20 -6.82 5.82 9.27
CA GLN A 20 -7.59 5.17 10.34
C GLN A 20 -8.10 3.78 9.95
N GLU A 21 -8.36 3.53 8.66
CA GLU A 21 -8.95 2.29 8.16
C GLU A 21 -8.28 1.81 6.87
N CYS A 22 -8.19 0.48 6.71
CA CYS A 22 -7.68 -0.14 5.51
C CYS A 22 -8.67 0.11 4.37
N PRO A 23 -8.24 0.68 3.23
CA PRO A 23 -9.15 0.98 2.12
C PRO A 23 -9.71 -0.27 1.40
N PHE A 24 -9.23 -1.47 1.77
CA PHE A 24 -9.68 -2.72 1.17
C PHE A 24 -10.62 -3.53 2.06
N CYS A 25 -10.29 -3.66 3.35
CA CYS A 25 -11.09 -4.48 4.28
C CYS A 25 -11.79 -3.66 5.37
N GLU A 26 -11.65 -2.33 5.36
CA GLU A 26 -12.30 -1.37 6.28
C GLU A 26 -11.95 -1.58 7.77
N LYS A 27 -10.98 -2.44 8.08
CA LYS A 27 -10.46 -2.64 9.44
C LYS A 27 -9.32 -1.67 9.75
N ASN A 28 -9.15 -1.35 11.02
CA ASN A 28 -8.15 -0.41 11.54
C ASN A 28 -6.79 -1.06 11.89
N HIS A 29 -6.50 -2.26 11.38
CA HIS A 29 -5.24 -2.97 11.64
C HIS A 29 -4.15 -2.52 10.64
N ILE A 30 -3.71 -1.26 10.76
CA ILE A 30 -2.77 -0.63 9.82
C ILE A 30 -1.49 -0.26 10.54
N ARG A 31 -0.38 -0.50 9.87
CA ARG A 31 0.95 -0.03 10.27
C ARG A 31 1.68 0.57 9.08
N SER A 32 2.79 1.25 9.34
CA SER A 32 3.77 1.54 8.29
C SER A 32 4.27 0.24 7.67
N ALA A 33 4.46 0.24 6.35
CA ALA A 33 5.09 -0.88 5.67
C ALA A 33 6.55 -1.02 6.12
N THR A 34 7.01 -2.26 6.19
CA THR A 34 8.45 -2.58 6.34
C THR A 34 9.22 -2.14 5.08
N GLU A 35 10.55 -2.09 5.19
CA GLU A 35 11.40 -1.77 4.04
C GLU A 35 11.22 -2.80 2.92
N GLU A 36 11.13 -4.08 3.25
CA GLU A 36 10.92 -5.16 2.27
C GLU A 36 9.58 -5.03 1.55
N GLU A 37 8.50 -4.74 2.28
CA GLU A 37 7.17 -4.52 1.71
C GLU A 37 7.12 -3.28 0.80
N ALA A 38 7.78 -2.20 1.23
CA ALA A 38 7.89 -0.96 0.46
C ALA A 38 8.68 -1.19 -0.84
N LEU A 39 9.81 -1.88 -0.77
CA LEU A 39 10.62 -2.23 -1.93
C LEU A 39 9.87 -3.16 -2.89
N ARG A 40 9.12 -4.14 -2.37
CA ARG A 40 8.28 -5.02 -3.18
C ARG A 40 7.22 -4.23 -3.94
N LEU A 41 6.54 -3.30 -3.27
CA LEU A 41 5.53 -2.45 -3.90
C LEU A 41 6.16 -1.56 -4.99
N GLN A 42 7.31 -0.93 -4.72
CA GLN A 42 8.02 -0.11 -5.70
C GLN A 42 8.39 -0.92 -6.95
N LYS A 43 8.95 -2.12 -6.80
CA LYS A 43 9.27 -2.99 -7.94
C LYS A 43 8.05 -3.34 -8.78
N ILE A 44 6.91 -3.65 -8.14
CA ILE A 44 5.66 -3.94 -8.84
C ILE A 44 5.17 -2.70 -9.60
N LEU A 45 5.25 -1.51 -9.02
CA LEU A 45 4.85 -0.26 -9.69
C LEU A 45 5.79 0.11 -10.84
N GLU A 46 7.10 -0.11 -10.70
CA GLU A 46 8.09 0.08 -11.77
C GLU A 46 7.86 -0.90 -12.92
N GLN A 47 7.56 -2.16 -12.61
CA GLN A 47 7.24 -3.18 -13.60
C GLN A 47 5.86 -2.94 -14.25
N GLY A 48 4.89 -2.47 -13.48
CA GLY A 48 3.56 -2.07 -13.93
C GLY A 48 3.55 -0.78 -14.76
N ASN A 49 4.53 0.11 -14.61
CA ASN A 49 4.75 1.24 -15.52
C ASN A 49 5.20 0.80 -16.93
N SER A 50 5.40 -0.50 -17.18
CA SER A 50 5.53 -1.07 -18.53
C SER A 50 4.22 -1.66 -19.08
N ALA A 51 3.12 -1.63 -18.32
CA ALA A 51 1.79 -2.07 -18.75
C ALA A 51 0.68 -1.27 -18.03
N GLU A 52 0.27 -0.16 -18.66
CA GLU A 52 -1.00 0.58 -18.47
C GLU A 52 -1.62 0.67 -17.06
N VAL A 53 -1.50 1.86 -16.45
CA VAL A 53 -2.58 2.41 -15.63
C VAL A 53 -3.55 3.12 -16.58
N GLN A 54 -4.59 2.42 -17.04
CA GLN A 54 -5.76 3.06 -17.63
C GLN A 54 -6.67 3.56 -16.49
N LEU A 55 -6.92 4.87 -16.51
CA LEU A 55 -7.99 5.55 -15.77
C LEU A 55 -9.37 5.14 -16.29
#